data_AF-A0A7S4T4K0-F1
#
_entry.id   AF-A0A7S4T4K0-F1
#
_cell.length_a   1.000
_cell.length_b   1.000
_cell.length_c   1.000
_cell.angle_alpha   90.00
_cell.angle_beta   90.00
_cell.angle_gamma   90.00
#
_symmetry.space_group_name_H-M   'P 1'
#
loop_
_entity.id
_entity.type
_entity.pdbx_description
1 polymer ?
#
loop_
_entity_poly.entity_id
_entity_poly.type
_entity_poly.pdbx_seq_one_letter_code
_entity_poly.pdbx_strand_id
1 'polypeptide(L)'
;MPDDMTTQQETPSSSTTTTRHVTLDLIRKRSEHNESLVSNLEEIALHQEELTSIGPVIGQTCGKTLRILLLQSNVISSMNFNDANDSLKYMKRLEYLNL
;
A
#
# COMPACT_ATOMS: atom_id res chain seq x y z
N MET A 1 -29.24 -34.80 -27.58
CA MET A 1 -30.01 -33.84 -26.76
C MET A 1 -30.77 -34.65 -25.73
N PRO A 2 -30.96 -34.21 -24.46
CA PRO A 2 -30.65 -32.90 -23.86
C PRO A 2 -30.02 -32.94 -22.43
N ASP A 3 -29.65 -31.74 -21.93
CA ASP A 3 -29.63 -31.18 -20.56
C ASP A 3 -28.95 -31.96 -19.40
N ASP A 4 -28.21 -31.39 -18.46
CA ASP A 4 -28.25 -30.04 -17.89
C ASP A 4 -26.94 -29.75 -17.14
N MET A 5 -26.70 -28.46 -16.94
CA MET A 5 -25.66 -27.83 -16.15
C MET A 5 -25.51 -28.42 -14.75
N THR A 6 -24.26 -28.58 -14.31
CA THR A 6 -23.92 -28.13 -12.95
C THR A 6 -22.57 -27.46 -12.98
N THR A 7 -22.64 -26.15 -13.13
CA THR A 7 -21.63 -25.18 -12.76
C THR A 7 -21.14 -25.49 -11.35
N GLN A 8 -19.96 -26.08 -11.22
CA GLN A 8 -19.18 -25.94 -10.00
C GLN A 8 -18.31 -24.70 -10.17
N GLN A 9 -18.90 -23.56 -9.80
CA GLN A 9 -18.14 -22.42 -9.33
C GLN A 9 -17.50 -22.84 -8.01
N GLU A 10 -16.32 -23.46 -8.10
CA GLU A 10 -15.40 -23.47 -6.97
C GLU A 10 -15.02 -22.02 -6.72
N THR A 11 -15.60 -21.48 -5.66
CA THR A 11 -15.17 -20.27 -4.97
C THR A 11 -13.64 -20.23 -4.94
N PRO A 12 -12.98 -19.12 -5.33
CA PRO A 12 -11.57 -18.98 -5.01
C PRO A 12 -11.49 -18.89 -3.49
N SER A 13 -11.15 -20.03 -2.89
CA SER A 13 -10.54 -20.15 -1.57
C SER A 13 -9.22 -19.39 -1.65
N SER A 14 -9.28 -18.06 -1.62
CA SER A 14 -8.09 -17.22 -1.53
C SER A 14 -7.58 -17.33 -0.10
N SER A 15 -6.90 -18.43 0.19
CA SER A 15 -5.80 -18.46 1.14
C SER A 15 -4.66 -17.62 0.53
N THR A 16 -4.89 -16.33 0.35
CA THR A 16 -3.84 -15.40 -0.02
C THR A 16 -3.07 -15.15 1.26
N THR A 17 -1.90 -15.78 1.38
CA THR A 17 -0.82 -15.37 2.27
C THR A 17 -0.79 -13.84 2.27
N THR A 18 -1.35 -13.24 3.32
CA THR A 18 -1.68 -11.82 3.34
C THR A 18 -0.40 -11.08 3.67
N THR A 19 0.48 -10.91 2.69
CA THR A 19 1.61 -10.01 2.86
C THR A 19 1.05 -8.59 2.92
N ARG A 20 0.99 -8.04 4.14
CA ARG A 20 0.41 -6.72 4.44
C ARG A 20 1.34 -5.63 3.89
N HIS A 21 1.11 -5.23 2.65
CA HIS A 21 1.78 -4.09 2.03
C HIS A 21 0.83 -2.90 1.91
N VAL A 22 1.38 -1.70 1.74
CA VAL A 22 0.54 -0.55 1.42
C VAL A 22 -0.14 -0.82 0.09
N THR A 23 -1.44 -0.61 0.07
CA THR A 23 -2.26 -0.72 -1.13
C THR A 23 -2.76 0.66 -1.55
N LEU A 24 -3.11 0.79 -2.83
CA LEU A 24 -3.73 2.02 -3.35
C LEU A 24 -5.00 2.38 -2.57
N ASP A 25 -5.77 1.36 -2.17
CA ASP A 25 -7.01 1.52 -1.41
C ASP A 25 -6.75 2.14 -0.04
N LEU A 26 -5.72 1.65 0.66
CA LEU A 26 -5.30 2.19 1.95
C LEU A 26 -4.85 3.65 1.84
N ILE A 27 -4.06 3.97 0.81
CA ILE A 27 -3.64 5.33 0.52
C ILE A 27 -4.87 6.20 0.26
N ARG A 28 -5.80 5.77 -0.60
CA ARG A 28 -7.03 6.52 -0.90
C ARG A 28 -7.86 6.78 0.35
N LYS A 29 -8.04 5.77 1.21
CA LYS A 29 -8.79 5.87 2.46
C LYS A 29 -8.16 6.88 3.42
N ARG A 30 -6.83 6.89 3.54
CA ARG A 30 -6.10 7.88 4.38
C ARG A 30 -6.05 9.27 3.73
N SER A 31 -6.13 9.32 2.40
CA SER A 31 -6.09 10.53 1.59
C SER A 31 -7.47 11.12 1.32
N GLU A 32 -8.55 10.48 1.79
CA GLU A 32 -9.92 10.93 1.61
C GLU A 32 -10.11 12.34 2.21
N HIS A 33 -9.36 12.65 3.27
CA HIS A 33 -9.31 13.98 3.87
C HIS A 33 -8.50 15.01 3.08
N ASN A 34 -7.72 14.60 2.08
CA ASN A 34 -6.89 15.46 1.22
C ASN A 34 -7.53 15.64 -0.17
N GLU A 35 -8.80 16.07 -0.20
CA GLU A 35 -9.57 16.36 -1.43
C GLU A 35 -9.54 15.21 -2.47
N SER A 36 -9.35 13.96 -2.02
CA SER A 36 -9.18 12.77 -2.87
C SER A 36 -7.95 12.79 -3.80
N LEU A 37 -7.00 13.72 -3.61
CA LEU A 37 -5.85 13.95 -4.47
C LEU A 37 -4.58 13.26 -3.92
N VAL A 38 -4.52 11.94 -4.08
CA VAL A 38 -3.34 11.13 -3.74
C VAL A 38 -2.07 11.54 -4.51
N SER A 39 -2.21 12.14 -5.69
CA SER A 39 -1.07 12.63 -6.47
C SER A 39 -0.40 13.89 -5.90
N ASN A 40 -1.10 14.67 -5.07
CA ASN A 40 -0.56 15.88 -4.43
C ASN A 40 -0.40 15.71 -2.91
N LEU A 41 -0.45 14.47 -2.42
CA LEU A 41 -0.35 14.20 -1.00
C LEU A 41 1.05 14.54 -0.48
N GLU A 42 1.15 15.50 0.43
CA GLU A 42 2.43 15.82 1.06
C GLU A 42 2.63 15.04 2.37
N GLU A 43 1.56 14.64 3.05
CA GLU A 43 1.61 13.91 4.31
C GLU A 43 0.70 12.67 4.27
N ILE A 44 1.23 11.51 4.66
CA ILE A 44 0.43 10.30 4.83
C ILE A 44 0.74 9.61 6.16
N ALA A 45 -0.33 9.29 6.89
CA ALA A 45 -0.27 8.53 8.12
C ALA A 45 -0.86 7.13 7.92
N LEU A 46 -0.01 6.12 8.09
CA LEU A 46 -0.30 4.69 7.99
C LEU A 46 -0.05 4.02 9.33
N HIS A 47 -0.75 4.50 10.36
CA HIS A 47 -0.72 3.93 11.70
C HIS A 47 -1.57 2.65 11.80
N GLN A 48 -1.08 1.64 12.54
CA GLN A 48 -1.81 0.40 12.92
C GLN A 48 -2.24 -0.50 11.74
N GLU A 49 -1.51 -0.49 10.63
CA GLU A 49 -1.86 -1.25 9.43
C GLU A 49 -1.15 -2.61 9.35
N GLU A 50 -0.34 -2.95 10.37
CA GLU A 50 0.46 -4.17 10.43
C GLU A 50 1.29 -4.37 9.15
N LEU A 51 1.78 -3.26 8.58
CA LEU A 51 2.49 -3.31 7.31
C LEU A 51 3.84 -4.00 7.51
N THR A 52 4.09 -5.05 6.73
CA THR A 52 5.39 -5.72 6.68
C THR A 52 6.35 -4.98 5.76
N SER A 53 5.84 -4.21 4.79
CA SER A 53 6.63 -3.33 3.92
C SER A 53 5.77 -2.29 3.24
N ILE A 54 6.36 -1.13 2.92
CA ILE A 54 5.64 -0.02 2.30
C ILE A 54 5.23 -0.32 0.85
N GLY A 55 5.95 -1.19 0.14
CA GLY A 55 5.61 -1.62 -1.23
C GLY A 55 5.67 -0.51 -2.29
N PRO A 56 5.83 -0.82 -3.59
CA PRO A 56 6.12 0.20 -4.60
C PRO A 56 4.96 1.19 -4.87
N VAL A 57 3.72 0.82 -4.54
CA VAL A 57 2.53 1.60 -4.91
C VAL A 57 2.48 2.99 -4.28
N ILE A 58 2.93 3.14 -3.02
CA ILE A 58 2.96 4.44 -2.35
C ILE A 58 3.91 5.41 -3.04
N GLY A 59 5.06 4.88 -3.46
CA GLY A 59 6.08 5.63 -4.18
C GLY A 59 5.61 6.03 -5.58
N GLN A 60 4.95 5.11 -6.29
CA GLN A 60 4.39 5.38 -7.62
C GLN A 60 3.22 6.37 -7.59
N THR A 61 2.40 6.32 -6.54
CA THR A 61 1.19 7.15 -6.43
C THR A 61 1.49 8.52 -5.85
N CYS A 62 2.18 8.57 -4.69
CA CYS A 62 2.37 9.79 -3.90
C CYS A 62 3.85 10.22 -3.82
N GLY A 63 4.83 9.38 -4.18
CA GLY A 63 6.25 9.65 -3.92
C GLY A 63 6.83 10.90 -4.61
N LYS A 64 6.13 11.46 -5.60
CA LYS A 64 6.52 12.74 -6.23
C LYS A 64 6.28 13.95 -5.33
N THR A 65 5.27 13.91 -4.46
CA THR A 65 4.81 15.04 -3.65
C THR A 65 4.94 14.78 -2.16
N LEU A 66 4.96 13.50 -1.75
CA LEU A 66 5.05 13.06 -0.37
C LEU A 66 6.33 13.56 0.31
N ARG A 67 6.14 14.31 1.39
CA ARG A 67 7.15 14.88 2.28
C ARG A 67 7.20 14.18 3.62
N ILE A 68 6.05 13.80 4.17
CA ILE A 68 5.91 13.24 5.51
C ILE A 68 5.26 11.87 5.40
N LEU A 69 5.92 10.84 5.92
CA LEU A 69 5.41 9.47 5.96
C LEU A 69 5.45 8.96 7.41
N LEU A 70 4.28 8.66 7.97
CA LEU A 70 4.14 8.10 9.32
C LEU A 70 3.71 6.63 9.21
N LEU A 71 4.57 5.73 9.66
CA LEU A 71 4.40 4.28 9.63
C LEU A 71 4.39 3.68 11.06
N GLN A 72 4.00 4.49 12.04
CA GLN A 72 4.00 4.10 13.44
C GLN A 72 3.08 2.90 13.71
N SER A 73 3.51 1.96 14.54
CA SER A 73 2.77 0.72 14.84
C SER A 73 2.56 -0.20 13.63
N ASN A 74 3.57 -0.28 12.75
CA ASN A 74 3.66 -1.33 11.73
C ASN A 74 4.74 -2.36 12.07
N VAL A 75 4.75 -3.49 11.36
CA VAL A 75 5.69 -4.60 11.56
C VAL A 75 6.75 -4.64 10.45
N ILE A 76 7.27 -3.46 10.07
CA ILE A 76 8.26 -3.33 9.01
C ILE A 76 9.54 -4.00 9.48
N SER A 77 9.74 -5.24 8.99
CA SER A 77 10.78 -6.13 9.49
C SER A 77 12.16 -5.80 8.91
N SER A 78 12.19 -5.13 7.76
CA SER A 78 13.40 -4.59 7.15
C SER A 78 13.03 -3.54 6.11
N MET A 79 13.62 -2.35 6.22
CA MET A 79 13.55 -1.31 5.21
C MET A 79 14.93 -1.22 4.57
N ASN A 80 15.03 -1.62 3.30
CA ASN A 80 16.31 -1.59 2.59
C ASN A 80 16.14 -0.75 1.32
N PHE A 81 16.84 0.37 1.26
CA PHE A 81 16.83 1.28 0.12
C PHE A 81 17.28 0.63 -1.20
N ASN A 82 18.01 -0.49 -1.13
CA ASN A 82 18.45 -1.24 -2.31
C ASN A 82 17.47 -2.35 -2.73
N ASP A 83 16.38 -2.57 -1.99
CA ASP A 83 15.41 -3.59 -2.33
C ASP A 83 14.54 -3.13 -3.52
N ALA A 84 14.36 -4.01 -4.50
CA ALA A 84 13.55 -3.72 -5.67
C ALA A 84 12.08 -3.43 -5.29
N ASN A 85 11.60 -3.98 -4.17
CA ASN A 85 10.25 -3.80 -3.65
C ASN A 85 10.05 -2.53 -2.82
N ASP A 86 11.12 -1.78 -2.55
CA ASP A 86 11.04 -0.58 -1.72
C ASP A 86 10.55 0.63 -2.52
N SER A 87 9.66 1.41 -1.91
CA SER A 87 9.09 2.62 -2.48
C SER A 87 9.92 3.86 -2.21
N LEU A 88 10.87 3.81 -1.28
CA LEU A 88 11.74 4.95 -0.92
C LEU A 88 12.47 5.55 -2.13
N LYS A 89 12.85 4.72 -3.11
CA LYS A 89 13.47 5.18 -4.36
C LYS A 89 12.61 6.14 -5.19
N TYR A 90 11.28 6.09 -5.01
CA TYR A 90 10.35 6.98 -5.67
C TYR A 90 10.01 8.21 -4.83
N MET A 91 10.28 8.19 -3.53
CA MET A 91 9.95 9.25 -2.58
C MET A 91 11.04 10.32 -2.52
N LYS A 92 11.25 11.02 -3.65
CA LYS A 92 12.33 12.02 -3.79
C LYS A 92 12.13 13.28 -2.96
N ARG A 93 10.89 13.59 -2.57
CA ARG A 93 10.54 14.75 -1.73
C ARG A 93 10.39 14.38 -0.26
N LEU A 94 10.67 13.14 0.14
CA LEU A 94 10.49 12.72 1.53
C LEU A 94 11.48 13.47 2.43
N GLU A 95 10.93 14.32 3.29
CA GLU A 95 11.67 15.13 4.27
C GLU A 95 11.60 14.49 5.66
N TYR A 96 10.51 13.77 5.96
CA TYR A 96 10.27 13.17 7.26
C TYR A 96 9.68 11.76 7.14
N LEU A 97 10.24 10.83 7.92
CA LEU A 97 9.81 9.45 8.02
C LEU A 97 9.75 9.06 9.51
N ASN A 98 8.60 8.60 9.97
CA ASN A 98 8.41 8.04 11.31
C ASN A 98 8.03 6.56 11.18
N LEU A 99 8.73 5.67 11.87
CA LEU A 99 8.57 4.21 11.82
C LEU A 99 8.19 3.67 13.19
#